data_AF-A0A2V6A6S7-F1
#
_entry.id   AF-A0A2V6A6S7-F1
#
_cell.length_a   1.000
_cell.length_b   1.000
_cell.length_c   1.000
_cell.angle_alpha   90.00
_cell.angle_beta   90.00
_cell.angle_gamma   90.00
#
_symmetry.space_group_name_H-M   'P 1'
#
loop_
_entity.id
_entity.type
_entity.pdbx_description
1 polymer ?
#
loop_
_entity_poly.entity_id
_entity_poly.type
_entity_poly.pdbx_seq_one_letter_code
_entity_poly.pdbx_strand_id
1 'polypeptide(L)'
;MTGCKETPGSLGSKHEWSILESTAGKHEKTPLEELMFLDVEGYHLVGIPSKGRNIWVMLNPANVPYYKQMPQANFSLSNSDFERIRKTHYATFTVLECLSSHMDDEQLTKH
;
A
#
# COMPACT_ATOMS: atom_id res chain seq x y z
N MET A 1 -26.21 2.92 -26.28
CA MET A 1 -24.77 3.17 -26.00
C MET A 1 -24.70 4.19 -24.87
N THR A 2 -24.67 3.73 -23.63
CA THR A 2 -24.69 4.61 -22.45
C THR A 2 -23.25 5.00 -22.15
N GLY A 3 -22.84 6.18 -22.62
CA GLY A 3 -21.58 6.80 -22.23
C GLY A 3 -21.66 7.17 -20.75
N CYS A 4 -21.09 6.33 -19.89
CA CYS A 4 -20.79 6.72 -18.52
C CYS A 4 -19.82 7.90 -18.60
N LYS A 5 -20.28 9.10 -18.25
CA LYS A 5 -19.40 10.27 -18.07
C LYS A 5 -18.47 9.95 -16.91
N GLU A 6 -17.28 9.45 -17.22
CA GLU A 6 -16.23 9.26 -16.23
C GLU A 6 -15.84 10.64 -15.71
N THR A 7 -16.04 10.87 -14.42
CA THR A 7 -15.58 12.11 -13.79
C THR A 7 -14.05 12.06 -13.69
N PRO A 8 -13.34 13.20 -13.78
CA PRO A 8 -11.87 13.22 -13.73
C PRO A 8 -11.27 12.49 -12.51
N GLY A 9 -11.92 12.58 -11.34
CA GLY A 9 -11.50 11.84 -10.14
C GLY A 9 -11.68 10.32 -10.25
N SER A 10 -12.63 9.84 -11.06
CA SER A 10 -12.80 8.41 -11.35
C SER A 10 -11.67 7.87 -12.24
N LEU A 11 -11.22 8.66 -13.22
CA LEU A 11 -10.11 8.30 -14.09
C LEU A 11 -8.78 8.24 -13.32
N GLY A 12 -8.51 9.24 -12.46
CA GLY A 12 -7.31 9.25 -11.62
C GLY A 12 -7.27 8.06 -10.65
N SER A 13 -8.38 7.75 -9.99
CA SER A 13 -8.48 6.58 -9.11
C SER A 13 -8.26 5.26 -9.87
N LYS A 14 -8.84 5.10 -11.06
CA LYS A 14 -8.61 3.91 -11.91
C LYS A 14 -7.15 3.74 -12.30
N HIS A 15 -6.48 4.83 -12.63
CA HIS A 15 -5.06 4.81 -12.96
C HIS A 15 -4.20 4.34 -11.78
N GLU A 16 -4.45 4.87 -10.59
CA GLU A 16 -3.76 4.46 -9.36
C GLU A 16 -3.95 2.96 -9.05
N TRP A 17 -5.17 2.44 -9.25
CA TRP A 17 -5.43 1.00 -9.11
C TRP A 17 -4.71 0.16 -10.14
N SER A 18 -4.65 0.61 -11.40
CA SER A 18 -3.94 -0.09 -12.46
C SER A 18 -2.43 -0.19 -12.19
N ILE A 19 -1.83 0.86 -11.60
CA ILE A 19 -0.44 0.84 -11.14
C ILE A 19 -0.22 -0.24 -10.06
N LEU A 20 -1.09 -0.28 -9.04
CA LEU A 20 -1.02 -1.28 -7.98
C LEU A 20 -1.20 -2.71 -8.50
N GLU A 21 -2.20 -2.94 -9.34
CA GLU A 21 -2.47 -4.26 -9.96
C GLU A 21 -1.29 -4.73 -10.81
N SER A 22 -0.76 -3.84 -11.65
CA SER A 22 0.40 -4.15 -12.50
C SER A 22 1.64 -4.46 -11.67
N THR A 23 1.86 -3.72 -10.58
CA THR A 23 2.99 -3.96 -9.67
C THR A 23 2.81 -5.28 -8.92
N ALA A 24 1.64 -5.53 -8.34
CA ALA A 24 1.34 -6.77 -7.66
C ALA A 24 1.50 -7.99 -8.58
N GLY A 25 1.00 -7.90 -9.82
CA GLY A 25 1.13 -8.98 -10.82
C GLY A 25 2.58 -9.25 -11.23
N LYS A 26 3.42 -8.21 -11.40
CA LYS A 26 4.85 -8.38 -11.70
C LYS A 26 5.62 -9.10 -10.59
N HIS A 27 5.20 -8.89 -9.34
CA HIS A 27 5.87 -9.41 -8.16
C HIS A 27 5.15 -10.58 -7.49
N GLU A 28 4.08 -11.11 -8.08
CA GLU A 28 3.24 -12.16 -7.49
C GLU A 28 4.04 -13.44 -7.17
N LYS A 29 4.97 -13.82 -8.04
CA LYS A 29 5.75 -15.07 -7.93
C LYS A 29 7.02 -14.93 -7.11
N THR A 30 7.36 -13.72 -6.66
CA THR A 30 8.61 -13.44 -5.95
C THR A 30 8.27 -12.97 -4.54
N PRO A 31 8.26 -13.87 -3.54
CA PRO A 31 8.01 -13.47 -2.16
C PRO A 31 9.09 -12.46 -1.72
N LEU A 32 8.66 -11.40 -1.03
CA LEU A 32 9.56 -10.44 -0.43
C LEU A 32 10.06 -10.99 0.92
N GLU A 33 11.34 -10.77 1.21
CA GLU A 33 11.92 -11.06 2.53
C GLU A 33 11.90 -9.83 3.44
N GLU A 34 11.90 -8.63 2.84
CA GLU A 34 11.85 -7.34 3.53
C GLU A 34 11.00 -6.32 2.76
N LEU A 35 10.81 -5.13 3.34
CA LEU A 35 10.13 -4.03 2.65
C LEU A 35 10.80 -3.69 1.31
N MET A 36 9.99 -3.58 0.26
CA MET A 36 10.45 -3.12 -1.05
C MET A 36 9.78 -1.79 -1.39
N PHE A 37 10.57 -0.74 -1.59
CA PHE A 37 10.05 0.56 -2.02
C PHE A 37 10.20 0.70 -3.54
N LEU A 38 9.16 1.16 -4.22
CA LEU A 38 9.15 1.39 -5.67
C LEU A 38 8.57 2.75 -6.00
N ASP A 39 9.13 3.38 -7.03
CA ASP A 39 8.62 4.60 -7.65
C ASP A 39 8.03 4.26 -9.02
N VAL A 40 6.73 4.47 -9.21
CA VAL A 40 6.03 4.17 -10.46
C VAL A 40 5.17 5.35 -10.84
N GLU A 41 5.51 6.02 -11.94
CA GLU A 41 4.71 7.10 -12.53
C GLU A 41 4.40 8.24 -11.53
N GLY A 42 5.34 8.55 -10.64
CA GLY A 42 5.20 9.59 -9.60
C GLY A 42 4.50 9.12 -8.32
N TYR A 43 4.11 7.84 -8.25
CA TYR A 43 3.58 7.22 -7.06
C TYR A 43 4.65 6.40 -6.33
N HIS A 44 4.68 6.53 -5.02
CA HIS A 44 5.53 5.77 -4.12
C HIS A 44 4.76 4.57 -3.61
N LEU A 45 5.28 3.37 -3.82
CA LEU A 45 4.70 2.13 -3.36
C LEU A 45 5.63 1.48 -2.33
N VAL A 46 5.03 0.73 -1.41
CA VAL A 46 5.76 -0.21 -0.55
C VAL A 46 5.18 -1.60 -0.69
N GLY A 47 6.04 -2.58 -0.94
CA GLY A 47 5.77 -4.00 -0.84
C GLY A 47 6.12 -4.48 0.56
N ILE A 48 5.14 -5.00 1.27
CA ILE A 48 5.24 -5.52 2.63
C ILE A 48 5.21 -7.05 2.55
N PRO A 49 6.21 -7.74 3.09
CA PRO A 49 6.21 -9.20 3.14
C PRO A 49 5.11 -9.66 4.10
N SER A 50 4.23 -10.55 3.65
CA SER A 50 3.19 -11.17 4.48
C SER A 50 3.11 -12.67 4.22
N LYS A 51 2.50 -13.42 5.15
CA LYS A 51 2.42 -14.89 5.09
C LYS A 51 1.65 -15.32 3.82
N GLY A 52 2.40 -15.78 2.82
CA GLY A 52 1.87 -16.36 1.58
C GLY A 52 1.67 -15.39 0.42
N ARG A 53 1.92 -14.08 0.57
CA ARG A 53 1.85 -13.09 -0.52
C ARG A 53 2.43 -11.74 -0.09
N ASN A 54 2.84 -10.95 -1.07
CA ASN A 54 3.27 -9.57 -0.86
C ASN A 54 2.05 -8.64 -0.83
N ILE A 55 2.02 -7.72 0.13
CA ILE A 55 1.02 -6.64 0.16
C ILE A 55 1.66 -5.37 -0.39
N TRP A 56 1.09 -4.85 -1.46
CA TRP A 56 1.50 -3.58 -2.05
C TRP A 56 0.59 -2.47 -1.55
N VAL A 57 1.17 -1.40 -1.01
CA VAL A 57 0.45 -0.22 -0.54
C VAL A 57 0.98 1.01 -1.28
N MET A 58 0.07 1.85 -1.78
CA MET A 58 0.44 3.16 -2.31
C MET A 58 0.57 4.17 -1.18
N LEU A 59 1.74 4.79 -1.05
CA LEU A 59 2.09 5.72 0.02
C LEU A 59 1.51 7.12 -0.19
N ASN A 60 1.42 7.57 -1.44
CA ASN A 60 0.97 8.91 -1.83
C ASN A 60 -0.24 8.92 -2.79
N PRO A 61 -1.36 8.24 -2.47
CA PRO A 61 -2.53 8.25 -3.34
C PRO A 61 -3.09 9.68 -3.45
N ALA A 62 -3.39 10.11 -4.68
CA ALA A 62 -3.91 11.45 -4.96
C ALA A 62 -5.45 11.45 -5.10
N ASN A 63 -6.07 10.29 -5.32
CA ASN A 63 -7.51 10.15 -5.55
C ASN A 63 -8.17 9.24 -4.50
N VAL A 64 -9.45 9.44 -4.22
CA VAL A 64 -10.20 8.56 -3.31
C VAL A 64 -10.33 7.13 -3.88
N PRO A 65 -10.25 6.08 -3.05
CA PRO A 65 -9.91 6.12 -1.62
C PRO A 65 -8.43 6.45 -1.36
N TYR A 66 -8.14 7.24 -0.32
CA TYR A 66 -6.77 7.68 0.04
C TYR A 66 -5.93 6.62 0.78
N TYR A 67 -6.43 5.39 0.83
CA TYR A 67 -5.65 4.21 1.19
C TYR A 67 -5.96 3.15 0.14
N LYS A 68 -4.92 2.66 -0.53
CA LYS A 68 -5.03 1.62 -1.56
C LYS A 68 -3.99 0.56 -1.29
N GLN A 69 -4.45 -0.68 -1.25
CA GLN A 69 -3.60 -1.86 -1.13
C GLN A 69 -4.00 -2.94 -2.13
N MET A 70 -3.03 -3.73 -2.56
CA MET A 70 -3.24 -4.91 -3.39
C MET A 70 -2.30 -6.04 -2.97
N PRO A 71 -2.80 -7.25 -2.70
CA PRO A 71 -4.22 -7.62 -2.66
C PRO A 71 -4.95 -7.00 -1.45
N GLN A 72 -6.29 -7.00 -1.51
CA GLN A 72 -7.14 -6.74 -0.35
C GLN A 72 -7.06 -7.95 0.59
N ALA A 73 -6.11 -7.91 1.50
CA ALA A 73 -5.85 -8.96 2.47
C ALA A 73 -5.33 -8.35 3.77
N ASN A 74 -5.62 -9.02 4.88
CA ASN A 74 -5.04 -8.65 6.17
C ASN A 74 -3.55 -8.98 6.17
N PHE A 75 -2.79 -8.15 6.88
CA PHE A 75 -1.39 -8.34 7.15
C PHE A 75 -1.06 -7.69 8.49
N SER A 76 0.10 -8.06 9.00
CA SER A 76 0.69 -7.45 10.18
C SER A 76 1.93 -6.68 9.79
N LEU A 77 2.16 -5.56 10.44
CA LEU A 77 3.32 -4.70 10.23
C LEU A 77 4.10 -4.58 11.53
N SER A 78 5.41 -4.85 11.48
CA SER A 78 6.26 -4.63 12.65
C SER A 78 6.38 -3.13 12.94
N ASN A 79 6.57 -2.75 14.21
CA ASN A 79 6.84 -1.36 14.56
C ASN A 79 8.10 -0.82 13.85
N SER A 80 9.13 -1.66 13.68
CA SER A 80 10.34 -1.31 12.92
C SER A 80 10.04 -0.98 11.46
N ASP A 81 9.17 -1.74 10.81
CA ASP A 81 8.82 -1.53 9.40
C ASP A 81 7.89 -0.33 9.23
N PHE A 82 6.94 -0.14 10.15
CA PHE A 82 6.14 1.08 10.21
C PHE A 82 7.03 2.32 10.32
N GLU A 83 8.01 2.31 11.23
CA GLU A 83 8.97 3.40 11.40
C GLU A 83 9.85 3.62 10.17
N ARG A 84 10.26 2.55 9.47
CA ARG A 84 10.97 2.65 8.19
C ARG A 84 10.12 3.38 7.15
N ILE A 85 8.85 2.98 6.99
CA ILE A 85 7.91 3.62 6.05
C ILE A 85 7.71 5.09 6.43
N ARG A 86 7.45 5.38 7.71
CA ARG A 86 7.23 6.76 8.21
C ARG A 86 8.41 7.68 7.92
N LYS A 87 9.64 7.21 8.13
CA LYS A 87 10.87 7.97 7.91
C LYS A 87 11.18 8.27 6.44
N THR A 88 10.52 7.58 5.50
CA THR A 88 10.66 7.92 4.07
C THR A 88 10.02 9.26 3.71
N HIS A 89 9.08 9.75 4.54
CA HIS A 89 8.26 10.94 4.27
C HIS A 89 7.42 10.90 2.98
N TYR A 90 7.33 9.75 2.31
CA TYR A 90 6.49 9.56 1.12
C TYR A 90 5.03 9.24 1.46
N ALA A 91 4.80 8.67 2.64
CA ALA A 91 3.46 8.28 3.08
C ALA A 91 2.63 9.49 3.49
N THR A 92 1.44 9.62 2.92
CA THR A 92 0.43 10.58 3.37
C THR A 92 -0.05 10.23 4.78
N PHE A 93 -0.57 11.23 5.49
CA PHE A 93 -1.11 11.04 6.84
C PHE A 93 -2.15 9.92 6.90
N THR A 94 -3.10 9.89 5.97
CA THR A 94 -4.14 8.85 5.92
C THR A 94 -3.54 7.46 5.74
N VAL A 95 -2.51 7.31 4.91
CA VAL A 95 -1.84 6.01 4.76
C VAL A 95 -1.14 5.60 6.05
N LEU A 96 -0.45 6.51 6.73
CA LEU A 96 0.20 6.23 8.01
C LEU A 96 -0.81 5.81 9.09
N GLU A 97 -1.94 6.51 9.19
CA GLU A 97 -3.02 6.13 10.11
C GLU A 97 -3.54 4.72 9.81
N CYS A 98 -3.82 4.41 8.54
CA CYS A 98 -4.25 3.06 8.15
C CYS A 98 -3.19 2.00 8.45
N LEU A 99 -1.92 2.25 8.13
CA LEU A 99 -0.82 1.33 8.41
C LEU A 99 -0.64 1.08 9.92
N SER A 100 -0.87 2.10 10.76
CA SER A 100 -0.79 1.92 12.22
C SER A 100 -1.84 0.95 12.77
N SER A 101 -3.01 0.85 12.12
CA SER A 101 -4.04 -0.14 12.48
C SER A 101 -3.67 -1.59 12.14
N HIS A 102 -2.62 -1.77 11.32
CA HIS A 102 -2.05 -3.08 10.98
C HIS A 102 -0.81 -3.42 11.82
N MET A 103 -0.40 -2.57 12.76
CA MET A 103 0.72 -2.89 13.64
C MET A 103 0.30 -3.96 14.65
N ASP A 104 1.12 -5.01 14.80
CA ASP A 104 0.87 -6.00 15.85
C ASP A 104 1.01 -5.35 17.23
N ASP A 105 0.02 -5.54 18.11
CA ASP A 105 0.01 -5.08 19.51
C ASP A 105 0.96 -5.91 20.41
N GLU A 106 1.85 -6.72 19.84
CA GLU A 106 2.60 -7.77 20.55
C GLU A 106 3.82 -7.23 21.34
N GLN A 107 3.63 -6.16 22.11
CA GLN A 107 4.55 -5.68 23.14
C GLN A 107 3.86 -5.30 24.47
N LEU A 108 2.59 -5.67 24.71
CA LEU A 108 1.90 -5.37 25.99
C LEU A 108 1.79 -6.53 27.00
N THR A 109 2.56 -7.62 26.86
CA THR A 109 2.68 -8.61 27.96
C THR A 109 4.07 -9.20 28.03
N LYS A 110 4.95 -8.56 28.82
CA LYS A 110 6.07 -9.19 29.56
C LYS A 110 6.73 -8.15 30.45
N HIS A 111 6.17 -7.93 31.64
CA HIS A 111 6.91 -7.55 32.85
C HIS A 111 6.13 -8.01 34.07
#